data_AF-A0A0D0B7D1-F1
#
_entry.id   AF-A0A0D0B7D1-F1
#
_cell.length_a   1.000
_cell.length_b   1.000
_cell.length_c   1.000
_cell.angle_alpha   90.00
_cell.angle_beta   90.00
_cell.angle_gamma   90.00
#
_symmetry.space_group_name_H-M   'P 1'
#
loop_
_entity.id
_entity.type
_entity.pdbx_description
1 polymer ?
#
loop_
_entity_poly.entity_id
_entity_poly.type
_entity_poly.pdbx_seq_one_letter_code
_entity_poly.pdbx_strand_id
1 'polypeptide(L)'
;MKLVDTGVAKITGFTMYRVYDCDDLEVPANPADVAVAVIQGVDVGYFSSWFEALPHVLVLGALYSFHNTLHDAQLSFMRALLKNQVCFLYREGLLEAAVTPIIPSWLSMESWWCLFWTVLKDEVPPIDPVVN
;
A
#
# COMPACT_ATOMS: atom_id res chain seq x y z
N MET A 1 -19.13 -11.11 1.75
CA MET A 1 -18.58 -11.31 3.12
C MET A 1 -17.14 -10.82 3.12
N LYS A 2 -16.89 -9.71 3.83
CA LYS A 2 -15.58 -9.05 3.88
C LYS A 2 -14.69 -9.76 4.90
N LEU A 3 -13.54 -10.26 4.47
CA LEU A 3 -12.54 -10.84 5.37
C LEU A 3 -11.35 -9.90 5.44
N VAL A 4 -11.03 -9.47 6.65
CA VAL A 4 -9.76 -8.80 6.95
C VAL A 4 -8.65 -9.84 6.78
N ASP A 5 -7.70 -9.58 5.90
CA ASP A 5 -6.54 -10.47 5.74
C ASP A 5 -5.61 -10.31 6.96
N THR A 6 -5.77 -11.20 7.93
CA THR A 6 -5.00 -11.17 9.18
C THR A 6 -3.51 -11.52 9.00
N GLY A 7 -3.12 -12.12 7.87
CA GLY A 7 -1.73 -12.45 7.58
C GLY A 7 -0.96 -11.19 7.19
N VAL A 8 -1.41 -10.54 6.12
CA VAL A 8 -0.78 -9.30 5.64
C VAL A 8 -0.99 -8.15 6.64
N ALA A 9 -2.13 -8.09 7.33
CA ALA A 9 -2.35 -7.09 8.38
C ALA A 9 -1.31 -7.17 9.52
N LYS A 10 -0.85 -8.36 9.88
CA LYS A 10 0.24 -8.52 10.88
C LYS A 10 1.58 -8.02 10.36
N ILE A 11 1.82 -8.13 9.06
CA ILE A 11 3.06 -7.68 8.40
C ILE A 11 3.07 -6.16 8.27
N THR A 12 1.99 -5.58 7.77
CA THR A 12 1.88 -4.14 7.52
C THR A 12 1.62 -3.37 8.82
N GLY A 13 0.92 -3.98 9.77
CA GLY A 13 0.43 -3.32 10.99
C GLY A 13 -0.88 -2.55 10.76
N PHE A 14 -1.52 -2.73 9.61
CA PHE A 14 -2.72 -1.99 9.20
C PHE A 14 -3.86 -2.94 8.84
N THR A 15 -5.09 -2.46 8.94
CA THR A 15 -6.28 -3.21 8.50
C THR A 15 -6.23 -3.38 6.98
N MET A 16 -6.33 -4.63 6.52
CA MET A 16 -6.28 -5.00 5.11
C MET A 16 -7.64 -5.47 4.62
N TYR A 17 -8.07 -4.99 3.45
CA TYR A 17 -9.31 -5.35 2.78
C TYR A 17 -9.01 -6.19 1.55
N ARG A 18 -9.65 -7.34 1.43
CA ARG A 18 -9.55 -8.22 0.26
C ARG A 18 -10.83 -8.17 -0.58
N VAL A 19 -10.67 -8.05 -1.89
CA VAL A 19 -11.77 -8.09 -2.86
C VAL A 19 -12.12 -9.54 -3.18
N TYR A 20 -13.34 -9.93 -2.84
CA TYR A 20 -13.94 -11.21 -3.26
C TYR A 20 -15.01 -11.03 -4.34
N ASP A 21 -15.53 -9.81 -4.45
CA ASP A 21 -16.52 -9.40 -5.42
C ASP A 21 -16.26 -7.92 -5.73
N CYS A 22 -16.12 -7.59 -7.01
CA CYS A 22 -15.85 -6.22 -7.45
C CYS A 22 -17.07 -5.31 -7.26
N ASP A 23 -18.27 -5.85 -7.07
CA ASP A 23 -19.48 -5.08 -6.81
C ASP A 23 -19.67 -4.74 -5.30
N ASP A 24 -18.91 -5.38 -4.39
CA ASP A 24 -18.97 -5.19 -2.93
C ASP A 24 -17.61 -4.76 -2.33
N LEU A 25 -17.01 -3.72 -2.93
CA LEU A 25 -15.80 -3.10 -2.40
C LEU A 25 -16.07 -2.35 -1.09
N GLU A 26 -15.08 -2.34 -0.19
CA GLU A 26 -15.08 -1.37 0.90
C GLU A 26 -14.76 0.01 0.33
N VAL A 27 -15.58 0.99 0.64
CA VAL A 27 -15.39 2.38 0.22
C VAL A 27 -15.20 3.24 1.47
N PRO A 28 -14.15 4.08 1.51
CA PRO A 28 -13.90 4.93 2.66
C PRO A 28 -14.96 6.03 2.75
N ALA A 29 -15.27 6.49 3.97
CA ALA A 29 -16.28 7.53 4.20
C ALA A 29 -15.97 8.85 3.47
N ASN A 30 -14.69 9.19 3.33
CA ASN A 30 -14.20 10.38 2.61
C ASN A 30 -13.20 9.96 1.50
N PRO A 31 -13.68 9.59 0.29
CA PRO A 31 -12.83 9.08 -0.79
C PRO A 31 -11.70 10.01 -1.28
N ALA A 32 -11.86 11.32 -1.13
CA ALA A 32 -10.87 12.30 -1.56
C ALA A 32 -9.77 12.57 -0.51
N ASP A 33 -10.00 12.22 0.75
CA ASP A 33 -9.13 12.58 1.89
C ASP A 33 -8.70 11.30 2.64
N VAL A 34 -8.24 10.33 1.85
CA VAL A 34 -7.80 9.02 2.34
C VAL A 34 -6.70 8.51 1.45
N ALA A 35 -5.54 8.25 2.04
CA ALA A 35 -4.46 7.59 1.33
C ALA A 35 -4.71 6.08 1.29
N VAL A 36 -4.28 5.45 0.20
CA VAL A 36 -4.56 4.02 -0.03
C VAL A 36 -3.28 3.31 -0.38
N ALA A 37 -3.02 2.18 0.27
CA ALA A 37 -1.94 1.27 -0.14
C ALA A 37 -2.55 0.04 -0.82
N VAL A 38 -2.19 -0.20 -2.07
CA VAL A 38 -2.58 -1.38 -2.85
C VAL A 38 -1.40 -2.35 -2.84
N ILE A 39 -1.57 -3.47 -2.15
CA ILE A 39 -0.56 -4.51 -1.97
C ILE A 39 -0.67 -5.56 -3.08
N GLN A 40 -1.91 -5.92 -3.42
CA GLN A 40 -2.20 -6.82 -4.52
C GLN A 40 -3.28 -6.18 -5.38
N GLY A 41 -3.06 -6.09 -6.70
CA GLY A 41 -3.96 -5.37 -7.59
C GLY A 41 -3.48 -5.41 -9.04
N VAL A 42 -4.24 -4.78 -9.94
CA VAL A 42 -3.84 -4.62 -11.35
C VAL A 42 -2.55 -3.80 -11.45
N ASP A 43 -2.46 -2.79 -10.60
CA ASP A 43 -1.23 -2.06 -10.28
C ASP A 43 -1.08 -2.02 -8.76
N VAL A 44 0.12 -1.75 -8.27
CA VAL A 44 0.43 -1.77 -6.84
C VAL A 44 1.25 -0.56 -6.43
N GLY A 45 1.03 -0.08 -5.22
CA GLY A 45 1.68 1.14 -4.75
C GLY A 45 0.91 1.80 -3.62
N TYR A 46 1.17 3.09 -3.45
CA TYR A 46 0.45 3.97 -2.53
C TYR A 46 -0.06 5.18 -3.30
N PHE A 47 -1.29 5.59 -2.98
CA PHE A 47 -2.04 6.61 -3.70
C PHE A 47 -2.57 7.65 -2.72
N SER A 48 -2.75 8.88 -3.19
CA SER A 48 -3.15 10.01 -2.35
C SER A 48 -4.66 10.05 -2.10
N SER A 49 -5.45 9.35 -2.92
CA SER A 49 -6.90 9.27 -2.81
C SER A 49 -7.46 7.89 -3.19
N TRP A 50 -8.70 7.61 -2.78
CA TRP A 50 -9.42 6.41 -3.23
C TRP A 50 -9.66 6.41 -4.74
N PHE A 51 -9.93 7.56 -5.34
CA PHE A 51 -10.21 7.65 -6.77
C PHE A 51 -9.00 7.25 -7.63
N GLU A 52 -7.79 7.57 -7.18
CA GLU A 52 -6.54 7.12 -7.81
C GLU A 52 -6.34 5.61 -7.64
N ALA A 53 -6.63 5.07 -6.44
CA ALA A 53 -6.43 3.66 -6.15
C ALA A 53 -7.48 2.73 -6.77
N LEU A 54 -8.71 3.21 -6.97
CA LEU A 54 -9.86 2.41 -7.36
C LEU A 54 -9.60 1.55 -8.61
N PRO A 55 -9.09 2.08 -9.74
CA PRO A 55 -8.84 1.28 -10.94
C PRO A 55 -7.91 0.09 -10.71
N HIS A 56 -7.06 0.15 -9.67
CA HIS A 56 -6.05 -0.86 -9.38
C HIS A 56 -6.58 -1.99 -8.48
N VAL A 57 -7.68 -1.74 -7.76
CA VAL A 57 -8.31 -2.74 -6.87
C VAL A 57 -9.56 -3.39 -7.47
N LEU A 58 -10.00 -2.97 -8.67
CA LEU A 58 -11.09 -3.59 -9.43
C LEU A 58 -10.67 -4.93 -10.06
N VAL A 59 -10.19 -5.85 -9.24
CA VAL A 59 -9.81 -7.22 -9.63
C VAL A 59 -9.99 -8.16 -8.45
N LEU A 60 -10.47 -9.38 -8.70
CA LEU A 60 -10.63 -10.39 -7.65
C LEU A 60 -9.29 -10.70 -6.97
N GLY A 61 -9.33 -10.84 -5.66
CA GLY A 61 -8.14 -11.08 -4.84
C GLY A 61 -7.35 -9.83 -4.50
N ALA A 62 -7.69 -8.65 -5.06
CA ALA A 62 -7.00 -7.40 -4.72
C ALA A 62 -6.99 -7.17 -3.22
N LEU A 63 -5.87 -6.65 -2.72
CA LEU A 63 -5.60 -6.45 -1.31
C LEU A 63 -5.10 -5.03 -1.09
N TYR A 64 -5.82 -4.25 -0.31
CA TYR A 64 -5.52 -2.85 -0.08
C TYR A 64 -5.84 -2.42 1.36
N SER A 65 -5.45 -1.19 1.72
CA SER A 65 -5.69 -0.61 3.05
C SER A 65 -5.88 0.89 2.96
N PHE A 66 -6.70 1.44 3.87
CA PHE A 66 -6.97 2.88 4.00
C PHE A 66 -6.12 3.50 5.11
N HIS A 67 -5.70 4.75 4.89
CA HIS A 67 -4.78 5.46 5.76
C HIS A 67 -5.14 6.94 5.87
N ASN A 68 -4.87 7.52 7.04
CA ASN A 68 -5.06 8.95 7.29
C ASN A 68 -4.00 9.81 6.60
N THR A 69 -2.82 9.24 6.31
CA THR A 69 -1.71 9.97 5.70
C THR A 69 -1.09 9.15 4.57
N LEU A 70 -0.53 9.85 3.56
CA LEU A 70 0.22 9.20 2.50
C LEU A 70 1.44 8.44 3.04
N HIS A 71 2.05 8.97 4.10
CA HIS A 71 3.16 8.33 4.80
C HIS A 71 2.77 6.95 5.38
N ASP A 72 1.60 6.81 5.97
CA ASP A 72 1.14 5.52 6.50
C ASP A 72 0.83 4.51 5.39
N ALA A 73 0.24 4.98 4.28
CA ALA A 73 0.06 4.15 3.09
C ALA A 73 1.39 3.66 2.51
N GLN A 74 2.38 4.55 2.41
CA GLN A 74 3.75 4.21 2.03
C GLN A 74 4.35 3.17 2.97
N LEU A 75 4.25 3.37 4.27
CA LEU A 75 4.77 2.43 5.27
C LEU A 75 4.12 1.05 5.15
N SER A 76 2.80 0.98 4.93
CA SER A 76 2.06 -0.25 4.70
C SER A 76 2.58 -1.00 3.46
N PHE A 77 2.65 -0.30 2.32
CA PHE A 77 3.15 -0.85 1.07
C PHE A 77 4.58 -1.38 1.20
N MET A 78 5.45 -0.57 1.79
CA MET A 78 6.86 -0.86 1.92
C MET A 78 7.12 -2.07 2.86
N ARG A 79 6.38 -2.18 3.97
CA ARG A 79 6.44 -3.38 4.84
C ARG A 79 5.99 -4.65 4.12
N ALA A 80 4.95 -4.57 3.30
CA ALA A 80 4.49 -5.69 2.49
C ALA A 80 5.54 -6.09 1.43
N LEU A 81 6.14 -5.10 0.76
CA LEU A 81 7.16 -5.30 -0.27
C LEU A 81 8.39 -6.03 0.31
N LEU A 82 8.87 -5.60 1.47
CA LEU A 82 9.98 -6.24 2.20
C LEU A 82 9.74 -7.70 2.56
N LYS A 83 8.47 -8.11 2.67
CA LYS A 83 8.07 -9.49 3.01
C LYS A 83 7.54 -10.25 1.80
N ASN A 84 7.82 -9.76 0.59
CA ASN A 84 7.40 -10.37 -0.68
C ASN A 84 5.89 -10.61 -0.75
N GLN A 85 5.09 -9.71 -0.19
CA GLN A 85 3.62 -9.81 -0.22
C GLN A 85 3.00 -9.01 -1.37
N VAL A 86 3.78 -8.14 -2.03
CA VAL A 86 3.29 -7.27 -3.11
C VAL A 86 3.33 -8.03 -4.43
N CYS A 87 2.19 -8.08 -5.13
CA CYS A 87 2.10 -8.71 -6.44
C CYS A 87 1.05 -8.05 -7.35
N PHE A 88 1.32 -8.09 -8.66
CA PHE A 88 0.33 -7.77 -9.67
C PHE A 88 -0.65 -8.92 -9.84
N LEU A 89 -1.92 -8.61 -10.08
CA LEU A 89 -2.99 -9.56 -10.37
C LEU A 89 -3.43 -9.43 -11.82
N TYR A 90 -3.50 -10.55 -12.53
CA TYR A 90 -3.95 -10.63 -13.91
C TYR A 90 -5.07 -11.65 -14.07
N ARG A 91 -5.81 -11.53 -15.18
CA ARG A 91 -6.92 -12.43 -15.55
C ARG A 91 -7.90 -12.62 -14.39
N GLU A 92 -8.43 -11.53 -13.86
CA GLU A 92 -9.39 -11.57 -12.74
C GLU A 92 -8.84 -12.29 -11.51
N GLY A 93 -7.58 -12.03 -11.15
CA GLY A 93 -6.94 -12.61 -9.96
C GLY A 93 -6.48 -14.07 -10.11
N LEU A 94 -6.58 -14.67 -11.31
CA LEU A 94 -6.14 -16.04 -11.55
C LEU A 94 -4.62 -16.20 -11.69
N LEU A 95 -3.92 -15.11 -12.00
CA LEU A 95 -2.48 -15.09 -12.14
C LEU A 95 -1.87 -13.98 -11.31
N GLU A 96 -0.75 -14.27 -10.67
CA GLU A 96 0.00 -13.32 -9.86
C GLU A 96 1.42 -13.15 -10.42
N ALA A 97 1.94 -11.93 -10.38
CA ALA A 97 3.37 -11.66 -10.61
C ALA A 97 3.95 -10.89 -9.44
N ALA A 98 4.96 -11.46 -8.79
CA ALA A 98 5.60 -10.84 -7.63
C ALA A 98 6.31 -9.53 -8.02
N VAL A 99 6.20 -8.53 -7.15
CA VAL A 99 6.97 -7.29 -7.26
C VAL A 99 8.17 -7.38 -6.35
N THR A 100 9.36 -7.26 -6.92
CA THR A 100 10.61 -7.21 -6.17
C THR A 100 11.13 -5.79 -6.09
N PRO A 101 11.57 -5.30 -4.91
CA PRO A 101 12.21 -4.01 -4.82
C PRO A 101 13.47 -3.99 -5.68
N ILE A 102 13.64 -2.94 -6.50
CA ILE A 102 14.87 -2.69 -7.24
C ILE A 102 15.87 -2.05 -6.28
N ILE A 103 16.63 -2.88 -5.59
CA ILE A 103 17.68 -2.44 -4.70
C ILE A 103 18.96 -2.31 -5.53
N PRO A 104 19.59 -1.13 -5.60
CA PRO A 104 20.88 -0.99 -6.28
C PRO A 104 21.90 -1.96 -5.69
N SER A 105 22.70 -2.62 -6.53
CA SER A 105 23.61 -3.71 -6.13
C SER A 105 24.67 -3.31 -5.09
N TRP A 106 24.88 -2.01 -4.91
CA TRP A 106 25.82 -1.42 -3.96
C TRP A 106 25.19 -1.05 -2.61
N LEU A 107 23.88 -1.27 -2.43
CA LEU A 107 23.14 -1.05 -1.20
C LEU A 107 22.61 -2.36 -0.64
N SER A 108 22.73 -2.54 0.68
CA SER A 108 21.98 -3.59 1.38
C SER A 108 20.50 -3.20 1.47
N MET A 109 19.62 -4.17 1.73
CA MET A 109 18.20 -3.92 2.03
C MET A 109 18.02 -2.90 3.15
N GLU A 110 18.83 -3.01 4.21
CA GLU A 110 18.78 -2.12 5.38
C GLU A 110 19.24 -0.70 5.02
N SER A 111 20.32 -0.57 4.26
CA SER A 111 20.81 0.74 3.80
C SER A 111 19.86 1.39 2.80
N TRP A 112 19.27 0.62 1.89
CA TRP A 112 18.24 1.09 0.96
C TRP A 112 16.99 1.56 1.70
N TRP A 113 16.55 0.81 2.71
CA TRP A 113 15.45 1.19 3.58
C TRP A 113 15.70 2.53 4.27
N CYS A 114 16.85 2.68 4.93
CA CYS A 114 17.23 3.92 5.58
C CYS A 114 17.31 5.09 4.58
N LEU A 115 17.86 4.85 3.38
CA LEU A 115 18.02 5.88 2.36
C LEU A 115 16.69 6.34 1.78
N PHE A 116 15.78 5.40 1.53
CA PHE A 116 14.40 5.67 1.11
C PHE A 116 13.69 6.61 2.10
N TRP A 117 13.84 6.37 3.40
CA TRP A 117 13.27 7.24 4.44
C TRP A 117 13.96 8.59 4.60
N THR A 118 15.27 8.70 4.33
CA THR A 118 15.95 10.00 4.36
C THR A 118 15.54 10.89 3.19
N VAL A 119 15.36 10.33 2.00
CA VAL A 119 14.96 11.08 0.81
C VAL A 119 13.49 11.57 0.91
N LEU A 120 12.59 10.76 1.47
CA LEU A 120 11.19 11.16 1.67
C LEU A 120 10.97 12.20 2.78
N LYS A 121 11.90 12.34 3.74
CA LYS A 121 11.84 13.42 4.74
C LYS A 121 12.02 14.80 4.12
N ASP A 122 12.73 14.90 3.00
CA ASP A 122 13.01 16.19 2.35
C ASP A 122 11.81 16.72 1.54
N GLU A 123 10.77 15.90 1.31
CA GLU A 123 9.52 16.31 0.64
C GLU A 123 8.36 16.64 1.61
N VAL A 124 8.51 16.37 2.90
CA VAL A 124 7.52 16.76 3.93
C VAL A 124 8.04 18.03 4.61
N PRO A 125 7.37 19.20 4.47
CA PRO A 125 7.82 20.40 5.15
C PRO A 125 7.83 20.12 6.67
N PRO A 126 8.86 20.59 7.40
CA PRO A 126 8.93 20.39 8.83
C PRO A 126 7.67 20.98 9.47
N ILE A 127 6.94 20.16 10.22
CA ILE A 127 5.87 20.65 11.09
C ILE A 127 6.57 21.43 12.20
N ASP A 128 6.42 22.76 12.18
CA ASP A 128 6.88 23.59 13.27
C ASP A 128 6.22 23.10 14.57
N PRO A 129 6.98 22.82 15.64
CA PRO A 129 6.38 22.54 16.93
C PRO A 129 5.63 23.78 17.39
N VAL A 130 4.33 23.66 17.60
CA VAL A 130 3.54 24.68 18.29
C VAL A 130 4.09 24.78 19.71
N VAL A 131 4.87 25.83 19.96
CA VAL A 131 5.29 26.22 21.30
C VAL A 131 4.08 26.81 22.00
N ASN A 132 3.56 26.10 23.01
CA ASN A 132 2.66 26.68 24.02
C ASN A 132 3.48 27.45 25.06
#